data_AF-A0A423PCY5-F1
#
_entry.id   AF-A0A423PCY5-F1
#
_cell.length_a   1.000
_cell.length_b   1.000
_cell.length_c   1.000
_cell.angle_alpha   90.00
_cell.angle_beta   90.00
_cell.angle_gamma   90.00
#
_symmetry.space_group_name_H-M   'P 1'
#
loop_
_entity.id
_entity.type
_entity.pdbx_description
1 polymer ?
#
loop_
_entity_poly.entity_id
_entity_poly.type
_entity_poly.pdbx_seq_one_letter_code
_entity_poly.pdbx_strand_id
1 'polypeptide(L)'
;MAAIGTLGPGSSDVAAVPETFKTASGNARDPDSTEEATPTLVEGVKVSLSGASIAKSAGVGGENSDIDDSGLPENIQQLLKMIRKLQKQIAEKKALIEAVMADKRLSNEEKIIRTAALRGAIAALNTGLITANLALSKVVGQSGLTADQNMKVGSLLMKN
;
A
#
# COMPACT_ATOMS: atom_id res chain seq x y z
N MET A 1 -35.10 36.98 -33.98
CA MET A 1 -35.24 35.73 -34.76
C MET A 1 -34.01 34.87 -34.50
N ALA A 2 -34.21 33.54 -34.39
CA ALA A 2 -33.19 32.50 -34.29
C ALA A 2 -32.20 32.56 -33.09
N ALA A 3 -31.68 31.44 -32.57
CA ALA A 3 -32.23 30.08 -32.46
C ALA A 3 -31.46 29.36 -31.33
N ILE A 4 -32.15 28.67 -30.43
CA ILE A 4 -31.53 27.87 -29.37
C ILE A 4 -31.17 26.48 -29.91
N GLY A 5 -29.88 26.18 -30.01
CA GLY A 5 -29.39 24.87 -30.45
C GLY A 5 -29.37 23.86 -29.31
N THR A 6 -30.26 22.87 -29.37
CA THR A 6 -30.25 21.71 -28.46
C THR A 6 -29.34 20.61 -29.01
N LEU A 7 -28.31 20.22 -28.27
CA LEU A 7 -27.51 19.03 -28.57
C LEU A 7 -28.05 17.86 -27.75
N GLY A 8 -28.55 16.83 -28.45
CA GLY A 8 -29.15 15.64 -27.83
C GLY A 8 -28.11 14.60 -27.38
N PRO A 9 -28.49 13.66 -26.49
CA PRO A 9 -27.63 12.56 -26.08
C PRO A 9 -27.50 11.51 -27.19
N GLY A 10 -26.28 11.11 -27.50
CA GLY A 10 -26.00 10.03 -28.45
C GLY A 10 -26.31 8.65 -27.84
N SER A 11 -27.06 7.83 -28.58
CA SER A 11 -27.22 6.40 -28.28
C SER A 11 -25.93 5.64 -28.61
N SER A 12 -25.74 4.49 -27.96
CA SER A 12 -24.78 3.48 -28.38
C SER A 12 -25.42 2.12 -28.14
N ASP A 13 -26.07 1.64 -29.18
CA ASP A 13 -26.85 0.43 -29.21
C ASP A 13 -25.97 -0.81 -29.02
N VAL A 14 -26.28 -1.62 -28.00
CA VAL A 14 -25.70 -2.96 -27.83
C VAL A 14 -26.54 -3.97 -28.61
N ALA A 15 -26.11 -4.29 -29.83
CA ALA A 15 -26.76 -5.31 -30.66
C ALA A 15 -26.30 -6.73 -30.26
N ALA A 16 -27.27 -7.63 -30.12
CA ALA A 16 -27.04 -9.03 -29.77
C ALA A 16 -26.94 -9.94 -31.02
N VAL A 17 -26.13 -11.01 -30.88
CA VAL A 17 -26.14 -12.37 -31.52
C VAL A 17 -27.29 -12.73 -32.49
N PRO A 18 -27.11 -13.61 -33.53
CA PRO A 18 -26.59 -14.99 -33.31
C PRO A 18 -25.94 -15.83 -34.46
N GLU A 19 -25.33 -16.94 -34.01
CA GLU A 19 -25.33 -18.34 -34.52
C GLU A 19 -24.87 -18.84 -35.92
N THR A 20 -23.92 -19.80 -35.84
CA THR A 20 -23.80 -21.08 -36.58
C THR A 20 -23.43 -21.12 -38.08
N PHE A 21 -22.35 -21.87 -38.39
CA PHE A 21 -22.42 -23.01 -39.33
C PHE A 21 -21.42 -24.12 -38.92
N LYS A 22 -21.28 -25.19 -39.72
CA LYS A 22 -21.22 -26.57 -39.17
C LYS A 22 -20.60 -27.63 -40.12
N THR A 23 -19.87 -28.60 -39.54
CA THR A 23 -19.42 -29.93 -40.09
C THR A 23 -18.45 -29.94 -41.28
N ALA A 24 -17.63 -30.99 -41.54
CA ALA A 24 -17.36 -32.31 -40.90
C ALA A 24 -15.82 -32.55 -40.85
N SER A 25 -15.18 -33.68 -40.50
CA SER A 25 -15.52 -35.06 -40.03
C SER A 25 -14.27 -35.62 -39.29
N GLY A 26 -14.16 -36.82 -38.68
CA GLY A 26 -15.06 -37.95 -38.43
C GLY A 26 -14.38 -39.30 -38.74
N ASN A 27 -13.99 -40.10 -37.71
CA ASN A 27 -14.03 -41.58 -37.72
C ASN A 27 -13.74 -42.25 -36.34
N ALA A 28 -14.74 -42.98 -35.85
CA ALA A 28 -14.73 -44.20 -35.02
C ALA A 28 -13.41 -44.77 -34.38
N ARG A 29 -13.40 -44.83 -33.03
CA ARG A 29 -13.81 -46.01 -32.19
C ARG A 29 -12.74 -46.94 -31.51
N ASP A 30 -12.87 -46.96 -30.17
CA ASP A 30 -12.56 -48.03 -29.17
C ASP A 30 -11.09 -48.33 -28.79
N PRO A 31 -10.83 -48.92 -27.58
CA PRO A 31 -9.81 -48.40 -26.66
C PRO A 31 -8.61 -49.35 -26.41
N ASP A 32 -7.75 -48.89 -25.49
CA ASP A 32 -6.67 -49.56 -24.75
C ASP A 32 -5.25 -49.14 -25.13
N SER A 33 -4.67 -48.27 -24.31
CA SER A 33 -3.29 -48.36 -23.85
C SER A 33 -3.07 -47.37 -22.70
N THR A 34 -2.59 -47.90 -21.58
CA THR A 34 -2.20 -47.14 -20.39
C THR A 34 -1.04 -46.19 -20.69
N GLU A 35 -1.19 -44.90 -20.38
CA GLU A 35 -0.04 -44.06 -20.03
C GLU A 35 -0.45 -42.95 -19.05
N GLU A 36 0.21 -42.91 -17.89
CA GLU A 36 -0.07 -41.97 -16.81
C GLU A 36 0.42 -40.57 -17.16
N ALA A 37 -0.48 -39.72 -17.68
CA ALA A 37 -0.25 -38.28 -17.70
C ALA A 37 -0.68 -37.67 -16.35
N THR A 38 0.16 -37.85 -15.31
CA THR A 38 -0.01 -37.19 -14.02
C THR A 38 -0.21 -35.69 -14.21
N PRO A 39 -1.25 -35.06 -13.63
CA PRO A 39 -1.38 -33.61 -13.66
C PRO A 39 -0.20 -33.01 -12.89
N THR A 40 0.68 -32.30 -13.60
CA THR A 40 1.77 -31.55 -12.98
C THR A 40 1.16 -30.45 -12.14
N LEU A 41 1.02 -30.73 -10.83
CA LEU A 41 0.63 -29.76 -9.84
C LEU A 41 1.61 -28.59 -9.92
N VAL A 42 1.15 -27.48 -10.50
CA VAL A 42 1.88 -26.21 -10.49
C VAL A 42 2.27 -25.93 -9.05
N GLU A 43 3.58 -25.94 -8.82
CA GLU A 43 4.18 -25.79 -7.50
C GLU A 43 3.82 -24.40 -6.96
N GLY A 44 2.73 -24.36 -6.18
CA GLY A 44 2.24 -23.12 -5.58
C GLY A 44 3.36 -22.54 -4.74
N VAL A 45 3.88 -21.38 -5.17
CA VAL A 45 5.03 -20.71 -4.56
C VAL A 45 4.77 -20.51 -3.07
N LYS A 46 5.29 -21.44 -2.27
CA LYS A 46 5.28 -21.34 -0.81
C LYS A 46 6.33 -20.29 -0.42
N VAL A 47 5.93 -19.02 -0.53
CA VAL A 47 6.55 -17.92 0.18
C VAL A 47 6.44 -18.18 1.67
N SER A 48 7.37 -18.98 2.19
CA SER A 48 7.65 -19.12 3.60
C SER A 48 8.15 -17.77 4.11
N LEU A 49 7.19 -16.92 4.50
CA LEU A 49 7.45 -15.64 5.12
C LEU A 49 8.03 -15.89 6.52
N SER A 50 9.33 -16.18 6.57
CA SER A 50 10.06 -16.57 7.78
C SER A 50 9.71 -15.65 8.95
N GLY A 51 9.12 -16.22 10.02
CA GLY A 51 8.59 -15.46 11.17
C GLY A 51 9.61 -14.55 11.86
N ALA A 52 10.91 -14.78 11.64
CA ALA A 52 12.01 -13.89 12.04
C ALA A 52 11.84 -12.44 11.53
N SER A 53 11.24 -12.23 10.35
CA SER A 53 10.97 -10.89 9.81
C SER A 53 9.90 -10.12 10.60
N ILE A 54 8.96 -10.83 11.21
CA ILE A 54 7.90 -10.25 12.04
C ILE A 54 8.48 -9.92 13.42
N ALA A 55 9.22 -10.86 14.04
CA ALA A 55 9.85 -10.65 15.34
C ALA A 55 10.82 -9.44 15.37
N LYS A 56 11.64 -9.26 14.33
CA LYS A 56 12.58 -8.13 14.25
C LYS A 56 11.91 -6.77 14.00
N SER A 57 10.63 -6.77 13.61
CA SER A 57 9.82 -5.54 13.47
C SER A 57 9.14 -5.12 14.78
N ALA A 58 9.07 -6.01 15.78
CA ALA A 58 8.32 -5.79 17.02
C ALA A 58 9.19 -5.42 18.24
N GLY A 59 10.49 -5.76 18.24
CA GLY A 59 11.29 -5.79 19.47
C GLY A 59 12.74 -5.30 19.35
N VAL A 60 13.00 -4.17 18.68
CA VAL A 60 14.30 -3.47 18.79
C VAL A 60 14.16 -2.32 19.80
N GLY A 61 14.23 -2.66 21.08
CA GLY A 61 14.28 -1.67 22.17
C GLY A 61 15.45 -0.70 21.95
N GLY A 62 15.18 0.59 22.08
CA GLY A 62 16.10 1.67 21.72
C GLY A 62 15.38 2.84 21.04
N GLU A 63 14.82 2.63 19.84
CA GLU A 63 14.23 3.71 19.02
C GLU A 63 12.75 4.02 19.38
N ASN A 64 12.11 3.14 20.15
CA ASN A 64 10.71 3.26 20.58
C ASN A 64 10.47 2.98 22.07
N SER A 65 11.53 2.85 22.88
CA SER A 65 11.41 2.55 24.32
C SER A 65 10.60 3.59 25.09
N ASP A 66 10.62 4.85 24.67
CA ASP A 66 9.78 5.92 25.22
C ASP A 66 8.27 5.69 25.04
N ILE A 67 7.89 4.92 24.01
CA ILE A 67 6.53 4.46 23.74
C ILE A 67 6.25 3.13 24.46
N ASP A 68 7.22 2.22 24.53
CA ASP A 68 7.07 0.92 25.23
C ASP A 68 6.87 1.13 26.74
N ASP A 69 7.73 1.94 27.36
CA ASP A 69 7.71 2.29 28.79
C ASP A 69 6.66 3.37 29.12
N SER A 70 5.74 3.68 28.20
CA SER A 70 4.80 4.80 28.35
C SER A 70 3.60 4.52 29.26
N GLY A 71 3.30 3.24 29.54
CA GLY A 71 2.07 2.84 30.21
C GLY A 71 0.78 3.08 29.39
N LEU A 72 0.91 3.30 28.08
CA LEU A 72 -0.23 3.46 27.16
C LEU A 72 -0.76 2.09 26.70
N PRO A 73 -2.06 1.98 26.34
CA PRO A 73 -2.61 0.79 25.73
C PRO A 73 -1.88 0.40 24.44
N GLU A 74 -1.72 -0.90 24.19
CA GLU A 74 -0.87 -1.40 23.10
C GLU A 74 -1.30 -0.90 21.71
N ASN A 75 -2.61 -0.79 21.45
CA ASN A 75 -3.15 -0.20 20.21
C ASN A 75 -2.64 1.23 19.96
N ILE A 76 -2.51 2.03 21.02
CA ILE A 76 -1.98 3.41 20.95
C ILE A 76 -0.47 3.40 20.75
N GLN A 77 0.25 2.51 21.44
CA GLN A 77 1.68 2.33 21.25
C GLN A 77 2.01 1.94 19.80
N GLN A 78 1.27 0.99 19.21
CA GLN A 78 1.45 0.54 17.83
C GLN A 78 1.18 1.69 16.83
N LEU A 79 0.16 2.52 17.06
CA LEU A 79 -0.12 3.69 16.23
C LEU A 79 0.99 4.76 16.34
N LEU A 80 1.51 5.03 17.54
CA LEU A 80 2.64 5.95 17.74
C LEU A 80 3.92 5.44 17.05
N LYS A 81 4.23 4.14 17.17
CA LYS A 81 5.34 3.49 16.45
C LYS A 81 5.19 3.63 14.93
N MET A 82 3.99 3.45 14.40
CA MET A 82 3.69 3.63 12.97
C MET A 82 3.87 5.09 12.52
N ILE A 83 3.42 6.07 13.31
CA ILE A 83 3.60 7.49 13.00
C ILE A 83 5.09 7.85 12.97
N ARG A 84 5.89 7.43 13.97
CA ARG A 84 7.35 7.66 13.99
C ARG A 84 8.04 7.05 12.78
N LYS A 85 7.67 5.82 12.40
CA LYS A 85 8.19 5.17 11.18
C LYS A 85 7.86 5.97 9.91
N LEU A 86 6.64 6.48 9.77
CA LEU A 86 6.24 7.30 8.62
C LEU A 86 7.00 8.63 8.58
N GLN A 87 7.19 9.30 9.73
CA GLN A 87 7.98 10.54 9.82
C GLN A 87 9.45 10.30 9.42
N LYS A 88 10.06 9.22 9.92
CA LYS A 88 11.43 8.81 9.56
C LYS A 88 11.55 8.57 8.05
N GLN A 89 10.62 7.81 7.47
CA GLN A 89 10.58 7.57 6.01
C GLN A 89 10.40 8.86 5.20
N ILE A 90 9.58 9.81 5.67
CA ILE A 90 9.44 11.13 5.02
C ILE A 90 10.75 11.93 5.09
N ALA A 91 11.44 11.92 6.23
CA ALA A 91 12.73 12.59 6.39
C ALA A 91 13.82 11.97 5.49
N GLU A 92 13.93 10.64 5.47
CA GLU A 92 14.83 9.89 4.57
C GLU A 92 14.56 10.23 3.10
N LYS A 93 13.28 10.27 2.67
CA LYS A 93 12.91 10.62 1.29
C LYS A 93 13.19 12.08 0.95
N LYS A 94 13.09 13.01 1.90
CA LYS A 94 13.51 14.42 1.73
C LYS A 94 15.02 14.53 1.55
N ALA A 95 15.81 13.88 2.40
CA ALA A 95 17.27 13.83 2.27
C ALA A 95 17.72 13.19 0.94
N LEU A 96 16.98 12.19 0.44
CA LEU A 96 17.22 11.60 -0.89
C LEU A 96 16.92 12.58 -2.04
N ILE A 97 15.97 13.51 -1.91
CA ILE A 97 15.78 14.58 -2.90
C ILE A 97 17.00 15.50 -2.93
N GLU A 98 17.51 15.91 -1.77
CA GLU A 98 18.71 16.75 -1.65
C GLU A 98 19.94 16.04 -2.25
N ALA A 99 20.11 14.75 -1.96
CA ALA A 99 21.18 13.93 -2.54
C ALA A 99 21.08 13.81 -4.07
N VAL A 100 19.87 13.58 -4.63
CA VAL A 100 19.64 13.53 -6.08
C VAL A 100 19.95 14.88 -6.75
N MET A 101 19.59 16.00 -6.10
CA MET A 101 19.88 17.33 -6.63
C MET A 101 21.38 17.66 -6.57
N ALA A 102 22.07 17.25 -5.51
CA ALA A 102 23.51 17.43 -5.33
C ALA A 102 24.38 16.50 -6.21
N ASP A 103 23.87 15.33 -6.62
CA ASP A 103 24.63 14.38 -7.45
C ASP A 103 24.98 14.98 -8.82
N LYS A 104 26.26 15.10 -9.12
CA LYS A 104 26.77 15.65 -10.39
C LYS A 104 26.78 14.63 -11.53
N ARG A 105 26.50 13.35 -11.25
CA ARG A 105 26.48 12.26 -12.22
C ARG A 105 25.16 12.17 -13.00
N LEU A 106 24.10 12.76 -12.47
CA LEU A 106 22.76 12.74 -13.05
C LEU A 106 22.54 13.92 -13.98
N SER A 107 21.93 13.67 -15.13
CA SER A 107 21.41 14.71 -16.01
C SER A 107 20.26 15.49 -15.33
N ASN A 108 20.00 16.73 -15.77
CA ASN A 108 18.90 17.53 -15.23
C ASN A 108 17.53 16.83 -15.38
N GLU A 109 17.31 16.12 -16.48
CA GLU A 109 16.09 15.36 -16.73
C GLU A 109 15.93 14.20 -15.73
N GLU A 110 16.98 13.40 -15.52
CA GLU A 110 16.95 12.34 -14.50
C GLU A 110 16.71 12.89 -13.09
N LYS A 111 17.28 14.06 -12.76
CA LYS A 111 17.01 14.72 -11.47
C LYS A 111 15.55 15.10 -11.33
N ILE A 112 14.94 15.66 -12.38
CA ILE A 112 13.51 16.01 -12.39
C ILE A 112 12.65 14.76 -12.22
N ILE A 113 12.87 13.71 -13.01
CA ILE A 113 12.11 12.45 -12.95
C ILE A 113 12.24 11.79 -11.57
N ARG A 114 13.46 11.61 -11.06
CA ARG A 114 13.71 10.99 -9.74
C ARG A 114 13.11 11.83 -8.61
N THR A 115 13.21 13.15 -8.69
CA THR A 115 12.63 14.05 -7.68
C THR A 115 11.10 14.04 -7.73
N ALA A 116 10.49 13.96 -8.91
CA ALA A 116 9.04 13.83 -9.05
C ALA A 116 8.54 12.52 -8.43
N ALA A 117 9.21 11.40 -8.68
CA ALA A 117 8.90 10.11 -8.06
C ALA A 117 9.05 10.16 -6.52
N LEU A 118 10.12 10.77 -6.00
CA LEU A 118 10.32 10.96 -4.56
C LEU A 118 9.24 11.86 -3.94
N ARG A 119 8.82 12.93 -4.62
CA ARG A 119 7.71 13.80 -4.16
C ARG A 119 6.37 13.06 -4.14
N GLY A 120 6.08 12.21 -5.13
CA GLY A 120 4.91 11.34 -5.14
C GLY A 120 4.91 10.34 -3.97
N ALA A 121 6.06 9.71 -3.69
CA ALA A 121 6.23 8.84 -2.53
C ALA A 121 6.05 9.58 -1.20
N ILE A 122 6.59 10.80 -1.08
CA ILE A 122 6.38 11.67 0.09
C ILE A 122 4.90 12.03 0.25
N ALA A 123 4.17 12.33 -0.82
CA ALA A 123 2.73 12.62 -0.75
C ALA A 123 1.95 11.41 -0.20
N ALA A 124 2.21 10.20 -0.71
CA ALA A 124 1.59 8.98 -0.21
C ALA A 124 1.91 8.70 1.27
N LEU A 125 3.16 8.92 1.70
CA LEU A 125 3.57 8.79 3.12
C LEU A 125 2.88 9.82 4.02
N ASN A 126 2.68 11.07 3.56
CA ASN A 126 1.93 12.08 4.31
C ASN A 126 0.45 11.70 4.45
N THR A 127 -0.19 11.14 3.41
CA THR A 127 -1.55 10.59 3.53
C THR A 127 -1.60 9.49 4.58
N GLY A 128 -0.66 8.54 4.56
CA GLY A 128 -0.54 7.50 5.58
C GLY A 128 -0.36 8.06 7.00
N LEU A 129 0.44 9.13 7.15
CA LEU A 129 0.64 9.82 8.41
C LEU A 129 -0.64 10.50 8.92
N ILE A 130 -1.42 11.14 8.05
CA ILE A 130 -2.73 11.72 8.38
C ILE A 130 -3.70 10.62 8.82
N THR A 131 -3.78 9.51 8.09
CA THR A 131 -4.62 8.35 8.45
C THR A 131 -4.21 7.76 9.80
N ALA A 132 -2.91 7.62 10.07
CA ALA A 132 -2.40 7.12 11.35
C ALA A 132 -2.73 8.05 12.52
N ASN A 133 -2.61 9.37 12.33
CA ASN A 133 -3.01 10.36 13.33
C ASN A 133 -4.53 10.38 13.57
N LEU A 134 -5.35 10.23 12.53
CA LEU A 134 -6.81 10.12 12.68
C LEU A 134 -7.21 8.84 13.44
N ALA A 135 -6.57 7.71 13.13
CA ALA A 135 -6.76 6.46 13.87
C ALA A 135 -6.33 6.62 15.34
N LEU A 136 -5.20 7.27 15.60
CA LEU A 136 -4.72 7.58 16.96
C LEU A 136 -5.75 8.42 17.72
N SER A 137 -6.21 9.55 17.17
CA SER A 137 -7.22 10.41 17.80
C SER A 137 -8.53 9.66 18.09
N LYS A 138 -8.96 8.79 17.18
CA LYS A 138 -10.14 7.94 17.39
C LYS A 138 -9.93 6.95 18.54
N VAL A 139 -8.84 6.20 18.56
CA VAL A 139 -8.55 5.22 19.62
C VAL A 139 -8.35 5.92 20.96
N VAL A 140 -7.66 7.06 20.99
CA VAL A 140 -7.49 7.92 22.17
C VAL A 140 -8.84 8.34 22.75
N GLY A 141 -9.75 8.86 21.93
CA GLY A 141 -11.10 9.27 22.33
C GLY A 141 -12.02 8.11 22.75
N GLN A 142 -11.75 6.88 22.27
CA GLN A 142 -12.53 5.68 22.60
C GLN A 142 -11.98 4.88 23.80
N SER A 143 -10.70 5.03 24.13
CA SER A 143 -10.02 4.16 25.12
C SER A 143 -10.20 4.61 26.58
N GLY A 144 -10.88 5.73 26.83
CA GLY A 144 -11.11 6.23 28.21
C GLY A 144 -9.82 6.56 28.97
N LEU A 145 -8.80 7.07 28.26
CA LEU A 145 -7.48 7.37 28.81
C LEU A 145 -7.53 8.39 29.96
N THR A 146 -6.65 8.23 30.93
CA THR A 146 -6.44 9.24 31.98
C THR A 146 -5.85 10.54 31.40
N ALA A 147 -5.95 11.63 32.15
CA ALA A 147 -5.35 12.92 31.76
C ALA A 147 -3.84 12.78 31.49
N ASP A 148 -3.11 12.07 32.37
CA ASP A 148 -1.68 11.83 32.23
C ASP A 148 -1.33 11.02 30.98
N GLN A 149 -2.13 9.99 30.66
CA GLN A 149 -1.96 9.21 29.44
C GLN A 149 -2.22 10.05 28.18
N ASN A 150 -3.24 10.90 28.17
CA ASN A 150 -3.49 11.84 27.06
C ASN A 150 -2.33 12.82 26.87
N MET A 151 -1.78 13.38 27.96
CA MET A 151 -0.58 14.21 27.91
C MET A 151 0.64 13.43 27.39
N LYS A 152 0.81 12.17 27.80
CA LYS A 152 1.89 11.28 27.33
C LYS A 152 1.79 11.03 25.82
N VAL A 153 0.61 10.75 25.27
CA VAL A 153 0.39 10.58 23.81
C VAL A 153 0.83 11.84 23.04
N GLY A 154 0.40 13.03 23.48
CA GLY A 154 0.81 14.29 22.84
C GLY A 154 2.32 14.55 22.92
N SER A 155 2.94 14.27 24.08
CA SER A 155 4.38 14.41 24.29
C SER A 155 5.20 13.47 23.40
N LEU A 156 4.75 12.22 23.22
CA LEU A 156 5.41 11.23 22.36
C LEU A 156 5.26 11.56 20.88
N LEU A 157 4.12 12.12 20.45
CA LEU A 157 3.88 12.55 19.07
C LEU A 157 4.75 13.75 18.65
N MET A 158 5.09 14.63 19.60
CA MET A 158 6.04 15.72 19.40
C MET A 158 7.52 15.27 19.45
N LYS A 159 7.81 14.06 19.94
CA LYS A 159 9.17 13.51 20.07
C LYS A 159 9.59 12.79 18.78
N ASN A 160 10.25 13.54 17.90
CA ASN A 160 10.73 13.13 16.57
C ASN A 160 12.22 13.45 16.42
#